data_AF-A0A0B5F415-F1
#
_entry.id   AF-A0A0B5F415-F1
#
_cell.length_a   1.000
_cell.length_b   1.000
_cell.length_c   1.000
_cell.angle_alpha   90.00
_cell.angle_beta   90.00
_cell.angle_gamma   90.00
#
_symmetry.space_group_name_H-M   'P 1'
#
loop_
_entity.id
_entity.type
_entity.pdbx_description
1 polymer ?
#
loop_
_entity_poly.entity_id
_entity_poly.type
_entity_poly.pdbx_seq_one_letter_code
_entity_poly.pdbx_strand_id
1 'polypeptide(L)'
;MHRARVSAAAGAILAVVLAAATAPVSAAPDPGAAESSPRGGSHHVEYFSSPTAHPRPVEVPAATPERIARASAAAPAPAGDGDVGQVVNNGSTADKLDVVVIGDGYTEGEQERFHTDAKEKWQDITGVEPYTTYQNLFNVWTVDAVSRESGVSGDPGQDVVKDTALSSYFWCDGLERLLCVDTGKVEGYAAKAPAADLVIVISNSTKYGGAGYNDVSSTVGYDGIATLSGGNEQSGQIAVHETGHSLGKLADEYTYDEYGRYTGAETGEGNTSVYDAGQLEARQAKWYRWLGEPTPDGGVIGAFEGAGYYPLGLFRPSEDSIMRTLGREFNVVGREAMIAGFHRHASMLSASAPAGRKLTAEDTVRVGVTRLAGTVAQPELRWYLDGRELTGARGARSLGLDGLLPAGDRRAHRLTAAVSDPTAAVRDPALRRGLTDSLTWPLAR
;
A
#
# COMPACT_ATOMS: atom_id res chain seq x y z
N MET A 1 12.76 69.83 6.85
CA MET A 1 13.30 69.49 8.17
C MET A 1 13.95 68.11 8.08
N HIS A 2 15.24 68.02 8.47
CA HIS A 2 16.03 66.85 8.97
C HIS A 2 15.86 65.46 8.31
N ARG A 3 16.88 64.63 8.03
CA ARG A 3 18.34 64.49 8.32
C ARG A 3 18.82 63.34 7.39
N ALA A 4 19.92 63.43 6.63
CA ALA A 4 21.34 63.29 6.98
C ALA A 4 21.94 61.86 6.81
N ARG A 5 22.93 61.77 5.89
CA ARG A 5 24.17 60.92 5.85
C ARG A 5 23.97 59.37 5.81
N VAL A 6 24.82 58.53 5.20
CA VAL A 6 26.29 58.36 5.28
C VAL A 6 26.83 57.52 4.09
N SER A 7 28.11 57.76 3.83
CA SER A 7 29.16 57.18 2.97
C SER A 7 29.31 55.66 2.76
N ALA A 8 30.14 55.38 1.74
CA ALA A 8 30.61 54.12 1.18
C ALA A 8 31.68 53.35 1.99
N ALA A 9 31.80 52.05 1.71
CA ALA A 9 33.03 51.23 1.67
C ALA A 9 32.69 49.84 1.05
N ALA A 10 33.30 49.45 -0.07
CA ALA A 10 34.45 48.54 -0.20
C ALA A 10 34.07 47.04 -0.32
N GLY A 11 34.45 46.42 -1.45
CA GLY A 11 34.36 44.98 -1.68
C GLY A 11 35.46 44.54 -2.63
N ALA A 12 36.46 43.84 -2.10
CA ALA A 12 37.64 43.35 -2.79
C ALA A 12 37.33 42.06 -3.58
N ILE A 13 37.97 41.94 -4.75
CA ILE A 13 37.97 40.73 -5.60
C ILE A 13 39.16 39.87 -5.17
N LEU A 14 38.91 38.62 -4.78
CA LEU A 14 39.95 37.61 -4.57
C LEU A 14 39.72 36.44 -5.52
N ALA A 15 40.72 36.19 -6.38
CA ALA A 15 40.77 35.07 -7.30
C ALA A 15 41.14 33.77 -6.56
N VAL A 16 40.49 32.67 -6.92
CA VAL A 16 40.89 31.32 -6.51
C VAL A 16 41.18 30.50 -7.76
N VAL A 17 42.39 29.95 -7.79
CA VAL A 17 42.97 29.09 -8.83
C VAL A 17 42.46 27.66 -8.65
N LEU A 18 41.89 27.06 -9.69
CA LEU A 18 41.58 25.62 -9.73
C LEU A 18 42.85 24.84 -10.11
N ALA A 19 43.36 24.02 -9.20
CA ALA A 19 44.37 23.00 -9.49
C ALA A 19 43.65 21.69 -9.86
N ALA A 20 43.90 21.19 -11.07
CA ALA A 20 43.46 19.88 -11.52
C ALA A 20 44.36 18.79 -10.92
N ALA A 21 43.77 17.86 -10.19
CA ALA A 21 44.42 16.62 -9.76
C ALA A 21 43.66 15.43 -10.34
N THR A 22 44.36 14.65 -11.17
CA THR A 22 43.92 13.40 -11.78
C THR A 22 43.79 12.30 -10.73
N ALA A 23 42.61 11.71 -10.57
CA ALA A 23 42.39 10.50 -9.78
C ALA A 23 42.40 9.24 -10.69
N PRO A 24 42.87 8.08 -10.20
CA PRO A 24 43.04 6.88 -11.00
C PRO A 24 41.69 6.19 -11.27
N VAL A 25 41.59 5.58 -12.45
CA VAL A 25 40.50 4.67 -12.83
C VAL A 25 40.57 3.43 -11.93
N SER A 26 39.59 3.27 -11.03
CA SER A 26 39.36 2.03 -10.31
C SER A 26 38.41 1.13 -11.11
N ALA A 27 38.80 -0.13 -11.25
CA ALA A 27 38.12 -1.16 -12.03
C ALA A 27 36.67 -1.39 -11.56
N ALA A 28 35.81 -1.79 -12.51
CA ALA A 28 34.42 -2.17 -12.27
C ALA A 28 34.33 -3.39 -11.33
N PRO A 29 33.36 -3.45 -10.40
CA PRO A 29 33.13 -4.63 -9.58
C PRO A 29 32.37 -5.72 -10.36
N ASP A 30 32.74 -6.96 -10.05
CA ASP A 30 32.22 -8.23 -10.55
C ASP A 30 30.71 -8.40 -10.24
N PRO A 31 29.85 -8.86 -11.17
CA PRO A 31 28.44 -9.14 -10.88
C PRO A 31 28.34 -10.55 -10.29
N GLY A 32 28.70 -10.70 -9.01
CA GLY A 32 28.84 -12.04 -8.45
C GLY A 32 29.15 -12.10 -6.96
N ALA A 33 28.53 -11.27 -6.14
CA ALA A 33 28.42 -11.50 -4.70
C ALA A 33 27.35 -10.54 -4.15
N ALA A 34 26.15 -11.05 -3.86
CA ALA A 34 25.25 -10.36 -2.97
C ALA A 34 25.96 -10.27 -1.62
N GLU A 35 26.40 -9.07 -1.23
CA GLU A 35 26.89 -8.80 0.11
C GLU A 35 25.77 -9.11 1.09
N SER A 36 25.95 -10.17 1.87
CA SER A 36 25.09 -10.50 2.98
C SER A 36 25.11 -9.34 3.98
N SER A 37 23.98 -8.65 4.14
CA SER A 37 23.78 -7.65 5.19
C SER A 37 24.10 -8.23 6.58
N PRO A 38 24.58 -7.40 7.54
CA PRO A 38 25.04 -7.88 8.84
C PRO A 38 23.89 -8.52 9.63
N ARG A 39 24.16 -9.70 10.20
CA ARG A 39 23.30 -10.39 11.17
C ARG A 39 23.14 -9.51 12.43
N GLY A 40 21.97 -8.90 12.64
CA GLY A 40 21.69 -8.17 13.88
C GLY A 40 20.47 -7.24 13.93
N GLY A 41 19.52 -7.31 12.99
CA GLY A 41 18.29 -6.50 13.02
C GLY A 41 17.11 -7.20 13.70
N SER A 42 16.10 -6.43 14.10
CA SER A 42 14.76 -6.91 14.45
C SER A 42 13.72 -6.41 13.45
N HIS A 43 12.59 -7.10 13.38
CA HIS A 43 11.37 -6.62 12.75
C HIS A 43 10.35 -6.33 13.85
N HIS A 44 9.73 -5.16 13.77
CA HIS A 44 8.47 -4.93 14.44
C HIS A 44 7.39 -5.69 13.67
N VAL A 45 6.73 -6.64 14.33
CA VAL A 45 5.65 -7.42 13.72
C VAL A 45 4.41 -7.43 14.59
N GLU A 46 3.27 -7.46 13.94
CA GLU A 46 1.99 -7.67 14.59
C GLU A 46 1.58 -9.13 14.48
N TYR A 47 1.01 -9.69 15.54
CA TYR A 47 0.56 -11.08 15.57
C TYR A 47 -0.85 -11.24 16.09
N PHE A 48 -1.52 -12.30 15.63
CA PHE A 48 -2.94 -12.53 15.88
C PHE A 48 -3.15 -13.83 16.62
N SER A 49 -3.41 -13.77 17.93
CA SER A 49 -3.56 -14.97 18.77
C SER A 49 -4.86 -15.74 18.53
N SER A 50 -5.91 -15.07 18.07
CA SER A 50 -7.16 -15.69 17.63
C SER A 50 -7.93 -14.75 16.69
N PRO A 51 -8.95 -15.24 15.97
CA PRO A 51 -9.79 -14.44 15.09
C PRO A 51 -10.58 -13.31 15.78
N THR A 52 -10.70 -13.34 17.10
CA THR A 52 -11.45 -12.35 17.88
C THR A 52 -10.60 -11.65 18.94
N ALA A 53 -9.32 -12.00 19.02
CA ALA A 53 -8.39 -11.36 19.94
C ALA A 53 -7.92 -10.04 19.34
N HIS A 54 -7.58 -9.09 20.21
CA HIS A 54 -6.79 -7.95 19.78
C HIS A 54 -5.44 -8.47 19.25
N PRO A 55 -4.96 -7.94 18.11
CA PRO A 55 -3.60 -8.18 17.63
C PRO A 55 -2.59 -7.75 18.67
N ARG A 56 -1.30 -8.08 18.50
CA ARG A 56 -0.23 -7.70 19.41
C ARG A 56 1.08 -7.39 18.70
N PRO A 57 1.72 -6.25 19.00
CA PRO A 57 3.05 -5.95 18.49
C PRO A 57 4.12 -6.74 19.26
N VAL A 58 5.14 -7.21 18.56
CA VAL A 58 6.31 -7.87 19.13
C VAL A 58 7.54 -7.62 18.25
N GLU A 59 8.70 -7.46 18.89
CA GLU A 59 9.98 -7.40 18.19
C GLU A 59 10.50 -8.82 17.97
N VAL A 60 10.72 -9.20 16.71
CA VAL A 60 11.29 -10.51 16.35
C VAL A 60 12.63 -10.35 15.69
N PRO A 61 13.59 -11.30 15.86
CA PRO A 61 14.83 -11.27 15.11
C PRO A 61 14.56 -11.28 13.60
N ALA A 62 15.23 -10.42 12.84
CA ALA A 62 15.10 -10.37 11.38
C ALA A 62 15.69 -11.62 10.71
N ALA A 63 16.63 -12.29 11.37
CA ALA A 63 17.22 -13.52 10.87
C ALA A 63 16.30 -14.72 11.16
N THR A 64 16.03 -15.52 10.12
CA THR A 64 15.38 -16.82 10.25
C THR A 64 16.14 -17.71 11.25
N PRO A 65 15.45 -18.41 12.18
CA PRO A 65 16.10 -19.30 13.13
C PRO A 65 17.00 -20.34 12.44
N GLU A 66 18.20 -20.57 12.98
CA GLU A 66 19.20 -21.45 12.34
C GLU A 66 18.66 -22.84 12.00
N ARG A 67 17.80 -23.40 12.86
CA ARG A 67 17.18 -24.71 12.63
C ARG A 67 16.39 -24.77 11.31
N ILE A 68 15.73 -23.68 10.94
CA ILE A 68 14.92 -23.53 9.73
C ILE A 68 15.79 -23.12 8.55
N ALA A 69 16.73 -22.19 8.77
CA ALA A 69 17.66 -21.75 7.74
C ALA A 69 18.53 -22.90 7.20
N ARG A 70 18.91 -23.87 8.04
CA ARG A 70 19.64 -25.08 7.62
C ARG A 70 18.80 -26.03 6.77
N ALA A 71 17.49 -26.12 7.03
CA ALA A 71 16.60 -26.97 6.26
C ALA A 71 16.41 -26.45 4.83
N SER A 72 16.36 -25.12 4.66
CA SER A 72 16.21 -24.48 3.34
C SER A 72 17.49 -24.26 2.55
N ALA A 73 18.61 -24.86 2.98
CA ALA A 73 19.92 -24.61 2.38
C ALA A 73 20.27 -25.58 1.24
N ALA A 74 20.84 -25.02 0.16
CA ALA A 74 21.77 -25.67 -0.76
C ALA A 74 21.23 -26.65 -1.83
N ALA A 75 19.95 -26.61 -2.16
CA ALA A 75 19.41 -27.33 -3.33
C ALA A 75 18.92 -26.36 -4.42
N PRO A 76 19.07 -26.69 -5.72
CA PRO A 76 18.54 -25.85 -6.80
C PRO A 76 17.02 -25.68 -6.67
N ALA A 77 16.48 -24.55 -7.11
CA ALA A 77 15.04 -24.31 -7.04
C ALA A 77 14.27 -25.40 -7.82
N PRO A 78 13.09 -25.84 -7.34
CA PRO A 78 12.21 -26.75 -8.08
C PRO A 78 11.80 -26.17 -9.45
N ALA A 79 11.29 -27.03 -10.33
CA ALA A 79 10.72 -26.56 -11.60
C ALA A 79 9.50 -25.67 -11.33
N GLY A 80 9.32 -24.63 -12.16
CA GLY A 80 8.24 -23.64 -12.01
C GLY A 80 8.43 -22.65 -10.85
N ASP A 81 9.55 -22.72 -10.11
CA ASP A 81 9.82 -21.79 -9.03
C ASP A 81 9.97 -20.34 -9.52
N GLY A 82 9.10 -19.47 -9.01
CA GLY A 82 9.00 -18.09 -9.41
C GLY A 82 8.12 -17.81 -10.61
N ASP A 83 7.39 -18.81 -11.11
CA ASP A 83 6.40 -18.58 -12.15
C ASP A 83 5.37 -17.56 -11.65
N VAL A 84 5.00 -16.65 -12.53
CA VAL A 84 4.08 -15.56 -12.23
C VAL A 84 2.74 -15.85 -12.88
N GLY A 85 1.71 -15.97 -12.06
CA GLY A 85 0.32 -16.09 -12.47
C GLY A 85 -0.45 -14.79 -12.30
N GLN A 86 -1.68 -14.77 -12.81
CA GLN A 86 -2.57 -13.61 -12.71
C GLN A 86 -3.96 -14.05 -12.23
N VAL A 87 -4.36 -13.53 -11.07
CA VAL A 87 -5.69 -13.78 -10.48
C VAL A 87 -6.68 -12.70 -10.93
N VAL A 88 -6.24 -11.45 -10.99
CA VAL A 88 -7.05 -10.31 -11.42
C VAL A 88 -6.24 -9.41 -12.36
N ASN A 89 -6.86 -9.03 -13.49
CA ASN A 89 -6.32 -8.08 -14.46
C ASN A 89 -7.33 -6.97 -14.74
N ASN A 90 -7.13 -5.80 -14.13
CA ASN A 90 -7.98 -4.63 -14.38
C ASN A 90 -7.30 -3.55 -15.23
N GLY A 91 -6.05 -3.78 -15.67
CA GLY A 91 -5.34 -2.87 -16.55
C GLY A 91 -3.82 -2.93 -16.41
N SER A 92 -3.15 -1.92 -16.96
CA SER A 92 -1.69 -1.78 -16.85
C SER A 92 -1.27 -1.54 -15.40
N THR A 93 -0.11 -2.09 -15.02
CA THR A 93 0.57 -1.83 -13.74
C THR A 93 0.96 -0.36 -13.54
N ALA A 94 0.93 0.45 -14.59
CA ALA A 94 1.12 1.90 -14.47
C ALA A 94 -0.11 2.63 -13.90
N ASP A 95 -1.30 2.02 -13.97
CA ASP A 95 -2.58 2.65 -13.61
C ASP A 95 -3.30 1.91 -12.47
N LYS A 96 -2.77 0.80 -11.97
CA LYS A 96 -3.43 -0.10 -11.02
C LYS A 96 -2.53 -0.33 -9.82
N LEU A 97 -3.16 -0.60 -8.68
CA LEU A 97 -2.47 -1.07 -7.50
C LEU A 97 -2.18 -2.55 -7.68
N ASP A 98 -0.91 -2.93 -7.71
CA ASP A 98 -0.48 -4.30 -7.96
C ASP A 98 -0.22 -5.04 -6.65
N VAL A 99 -1.09 -6.01 -6.34
CA VAL A 99 -0.93 -6.90 -5.18
C VAL A 99 -0.20 -8.17 -5.62
N VAL A 100 0.89 -8.50 -4.94
CA VAL A 100 1.62 -9.75 -5.17
C VAL A 100 1.32 -10.74 -4.05
N VAL A 101 0.75 -11.87 -4.43
CA VAL A 101 0.46 -12.99 -3.54
C VAL A 101 1.51 -14.07 -3.75
N ILE A 102 2.23 -14.46 -2.70
CA ILE A 102 3.33 -15.45 -2.77
C ILE A 102 2.95 -16.66 -1.92
N GLY A 103 2.99 -17.85 -2.49
CA GLY A 103 2.64 -19.09 -1.79
C GLY A 103 3.87 -19.75 -1.16
N ASP A 104 3.85 -20.10 0.13
CA ASP A 104 4.90 -20.90 0.76
C ASP A 104 4.37 -22.20 1.36
N GLY A 105 5.20 -23.24 1.30
CA GLY A 105 4.85 -24.58 1.77
C GLY A 105 3.95 -25.36 0.79
N TYR A 106 3.78 -24.88 -0.44
CA TYR A 106 3.14 -25.62 -1.53
C TYR A 106 4.21 -26.25 -2.40
N THR A 107 4.17 -27.56 -2.58
CA THR A 107 5.07 -28.28 -3.47
C THR A 107 4.71 -28.07 -4.95
N GLU A 108 5.54 -28.57 -5.87
CA GLU A 108 5.27 -28.53 -7.32
C GLU A 108 3.88 -29.11 -7.65
N GLY A 109 3.47 -30.18 -6.96
CA GLY A 109 2.16 -30.80 -7.14
C GLY A 109 0.98 -30.07 -6.48
N GLU A 110 1.24 -28.97 -5.75
CA GLU A 110 0.25 -28.24 -4.96
C GLU A 110 0.05 -26.78 -5.43
N GLN A 111 0.67 -26.34 -6.53
CA GLN A 111 0.55 -24.96 -7.01
C GLN A 111 -0.89 -24.57 -7.38
N GLU A 112 -1.69 -25.50 -7.93
CA GLU A 112 -3.13 -25.27 -8.17
C GLU A 112 -3.91 -25.03 -6.86
N ARG A 113 -3.48 -25.66 -5.76
CA ARG A 113 -4.06 -25.38 -4.44
C ARG A 113 -3.65 -23.99 -3.96
N PHE A 114 -2.40 -23.59 -4.13
CA PHE A 114 -1.96 -22.23 -3.84
C PHE A 114 -2.77 -21.18 -4.63
N HIS A 115 -2.95 -21.35 -5.94
CA HIS A 115 -3.74 -20.40 -6.75
C HIS A 115 -5.20 -20.34 -6.31
N THR A 116 -5.76 -21.47 -5.88
CA THR A 116 -7.11 -21.52 -5.28
C THR A 116 -7.15 -20.73 -3.96
N ASP A 117 -6.20 -20.98 -3.05
CA ASP A 117 -6.11 -20.25 -1.78
C ASP A 117 -5.90 -18.74 -2.03
N ALA A 118 -5.06 -18.35 -2.98
CA ALA A 118 -4.85 -16.96 -3.36
C ALA A 118 -6.14 -16.28 -3.82
N LYS A 119 -6.93 -16.96 -4.64
CA LYS A 119 -8.23 -16.46 -5.10
C LYS A 119 -9.24 -16.35 -3.95
N GLU A 120 -9.33 -17.35 -3.10
CA GLU A 120 -10.22 -17.35 -1.92
C GLU A 120 -9.86 -16.21 -0.96
N LYS A 121 -8.56 -16.02 -0.67
CA LYS A 121 -8.11 -14.93 0.20
C LYS A 121 -8.29 -13.55 -0.40
N TRP A 122 -8.12 -13.42 -1.72
CA TRP A 122 -8.47 -12.17 -2.40
C TRP A 122 -9.98 -11.88 -2.32
N GLN A 123 -10.83 -12.91 -2.38
CA GLN A 123 -12.28 -12.75 -2.18
C GLN A 123 -12.63 -12.33 -0.75
N ASP A 124 -11.95 -12.89 0.26
CA ASP A 124 -12.12 -12.47 1.66
C ASP A 124 -11.81 -10.97 1.82
N ILE A 125 -10.72 -10.49 1.20
CA ILE A 125 -10.30 -9.07 1.24
C ILE A 125 -11.30 -8.17 0.51
N THR A 126 -11.65 -8.53 -0.73
CA THR A 126 -12.59 -7.76 -1.56
C THR A 126 -14.05 -7.85 -1.12
N GLY A 127 -14.34 -8.64 -0.07
CA GLY A 127 -15.61 -8.63 0.63
C GLY A 127 -15.76 -7.50 1.66
N VAL A 128 -14.69 -6.75 1.97
CA VAL A 128 -14.69 -5.68 2.99
C VAL A 128 -14.63 -4.30 2.31
N GLU A 129 -15.45 -3.35 2.76
CA GLU A 129 -15.36 -1.97 2.26
C GLU A 129 -14.11 -1.25 2.84
N PRO A 130 -13.36 -0.47 2.05
CA PRO A 130 -13.69 -0.01 0.69
C PRO A 130 -13.20 -0.90 -0.46
N TYR A 131 -12.57 -2.06 -0.21
CA TYR A 131 -12.12 -2.94 -1.29
C TYR A 131 -13.27 -3.37 -2.20
N THR A 132 -14.42 -3.72 -1.64
CA THR A 132 -15.61 -4.11 -2.41
C THR A 132 -15.95 -3.10 -3.51
N THR A 133 -16.03 -1.82 -3.16
CA THR A 133 -16.34 -0.73 -4.10
C THR A 133 -15.21 -0.48 -5.10
N TYR A 134 -13.95 -0.54 -4.65
CA TYR A 134 -12.78 -0.11 -5.41
C TYR A 134 -11.99 -1.26 -6.06
N GLN A 135 -12.48 -2.50 -6.01
CA GLN A 135 -11.78 -3.70 -6.51
C GLN A 135 -11.24 -3.59 -7.94
N ASN A 136 -11.83 -2.75 -8.79
CA ASN A 136 -11.35 -2.51 -10.17
C ASN A 136 -10.09 -1.64 -10.27
N LEU A 137 -9.59 -1.10 -9.15
CA LEU A 137 -8.30 -0.42 -9.07
C LEU A 137 -7.12 -1.38 -8.92
N PHE A 138 -7.37 -2.66 -8.70
CA PHE A 138 -6.36 -3.63 -8.32
C PHE A 138 -6.03 -4.59 -9.45
N ASN A 139 -4.75 -4.91 -9.60
CA ASN A 139 -4.30 -6.14 -10.21
C ASN A 139 -3.84 -7.09 -9.10
N VAL A 140 -3.95 -8.40 -9.35
CA VAL A 140 -3.49 -9.42 -8.39
C VAL A 140 -2.66 -10.45 -9.14
N TRP A 141 -1.40 -10.54 -8.75
CA TRP A 141 -0.40 -11.47 -9.28
C TRP A 141 -0.16 -12.57 -8.26
N THR A 142 0.03 -13.80 -8.74
CA THR A 142 0.58 -14.89 -7.92
C THR A 142 2.03 -15.09 -8.29
N VAL A 143 2.87 -15.41 -7.31
CA VAL A 143 4.24 -15.89 -7.53
C VAL A 143 4.38 -17.23 -6.83
N ASP A 144 4.73 -18.24 -7.62
CA ASP A 144 4.82 -19.63 -7.17
C ASP A 144 6.18 -19.84 -6.50
N ALA A 145 6.25 -19.66 -5.17
CA ALA A 145 7.45 -20.01 -4.42
C ALA A 145 7.39 -21.50 -4.06
N VAL A 146 7.93 -22.33 -4.94
CA VAL A 146 7.72 -23.78 -4.92
C VAL A 146 8.56 -24.39 -3.80
N SER A 147 7.86 -24.89 -2.77
CA SER A 147 8.49 -25.56 -1.62
C SER A 147 8.85 -27.00 -1.90
N ARG A 148 9.83 -27.52 -1.16
CA ARG A 148 10.25 -28.92 -1.24
C ARG A 148 9.39 -29.83 -0.38
N GLU A 149 8.87 -29.29 0.71
CA GLU A 149 7.97 -29.98 1.61
C GLU A 149 6.61 -29.27 1.70
N SER A 150 5.55 -30.08 1.82
CA SER A 150 4.18 -29.59 2.00
C SER A 150 3.96 -29.11 3.43
N GLY A 151 3.38 -27.92 3.55
CA GLY A 151 3.12 -27.17 4.77
C GLY A 151 4.33 -26.41 5.32
N VAL A 152 4.19 -25.82 6.51
CA VAL A 152 5.22 -24.91 7.09
C VAL A 152 5.81 -25.41 8.41
N SER A 153 6.96 -24.86 8.80
CA SER A 153 7.61 -25.18 10.08
C SER A 153 6.72 -24.76 11.27
N GLY A 154 6.76 -25.52 12.36
CA GLY A 154 5.92 -25.26 13.55
C GLY A 154 4.48 -25.79 13.45
N ASP A 155 4.14 -26.56 12.41
CA ASP A 155 2.83 -27.19 12.21
C ASP A 155 2.94 -28.67 11.79
N PRO A 156 2.33 -29.63 12.52
CA PRO A 156 1.41 -29.46 13.65
C PRO A 156 2.02 -28.99 14.98
N GLY A 157 3.32 -29.22 15.21
CA GLY A 157 3.99 -28.89 16.48
C GLY A 157 5.22 -27.99 16.31
N GLN A 158 5.60 -27.29 17.38
CA GLN A 158 6.71 -26.32 17.38
C GLN A 158 8.05 -26.88 16.90
N ASP A 159 8.31 -28.17 17.16
CA ASP A 159 9.55 -28.86 16.79
C ASP A 159 9.61 -29.29 15.32
N VAL A 160 8.51 -29.15 14.57
CA VAL A 160 8.47 -29.50 13.14
C VAL A 160 9.26 -28.46 12.35
N VAL A 161 10.21 -28.93 11.57
CA VAL A 161 10.99 -28.12 10.63
C VAL A 161 10.74 -28.64 9.23
N LYS A 162 10.44 -27.74 8.30
CA LYS A 162 10.19 -28.03 6.88
C LYS A 162 11.06 -27.15 5.99
N ASP A 163 11.55 -27.72 4.91
CA ASP A 163 12.23 -27.05 3.82
C ASP A 163 11.20 -26.37 2.89
N THR A 164 10.94 -25.09 3.16
CA THR A 164 10.02 -24.26 2.40
C THR A 164 10.72 -23.07 1.75
N ALA A 165 10.18 -22.62 0.63
CA ALA A 165 10.75 -21.61 -0.24
C ALA A 165 10.99 -20.27 0.49
N LEU A 166 10.03 -19.83 1.31
CA LEU A 166 10.13 -18.58 2.10
C LEU A 166 10.53 -18.81 3.56
N SER A 167 10.74 -20.07 3.95
CA SER A 167 11.06 -20.45 5.33
C SER A 167 10.00 -19.96 6.33
N SER A 168 8.71 -20.02 5.95
CA SER A 168 7.61 -19.64 6.83
C SER A 168 7.53 -20.55 8.06
N TYR A 169 7.22 -19.97 9.21
CA TYR A 169 7.15 -20.72 10.47
C TYR A 169 6.24 -20.10 11.53
N PHE A 170 5.47 -20.97 12.18
CA PHE A 170 4.76 -20.65 13.42
C PHE A 170 5.71 -20.62 14.62
N TRP A 171 5.21 -20.19 15.78
CA TRP A 171 5.97 -20.11 17.03
C TRP A 171 7.18 -19.17 16.93
N CYS A 172 7.07 -18.16 16.07
CA CYS A 172 8.00 -17.06 16.07
C CYS A 172 7.92 -16.34 17.43
N ASP A 173 9.08 -16.08 18.02
CA ASP A 173 9.20 -15.64 19.43
C ASP A 173 8.47 -16.53 20.46
N GLY A 174 8.25 -17.81 20.15
CA GLY A 174 7.51 -18.74 21.02
C GLY A 174 5.99 -18.54 21.04
N LEU A 175 5.46 -17.66 20.19
CA LEU A 175 4.04 -17.35 20.09
C LEU A 175 3.39 -18.21 19.00
N GLU A 176 2.55 -19.18 19.40
CA GLU A 176 2.03 -20.23 18.50
C GLU A 176 1.48 -19.71 17.17
N ARG A 177 0.74 -18.59 17.21
CA ARG A 177 -0.01 -18.07 16.06
C ARG A 177 0.74 -17.01 15.25
N LEU A 178 1.93 -16.61 15.70
CA LEU A 178 2.78 -15.69 14.95
C LEU A 178 3.51 -16.49 13.85
N LEU A 179 3.10 -16.21 12.61
CA LEU A 179 3.59 -16.86 11.39
C LEU A 179 4.59 -15.94 10.70
N CYS A 180 5.87 -16.15 10.97
CA CYS A 180 6.96 -15.33 10.42
C CYS A 180 7.49 -15.92 9.10
N VAL A 181 8.13 -15.07 8.30
CA VAL A 181 8.77 -15.40 7.02
C VAL A 181 10.19 -14.85 6.95
N ASP A 182 11.01 -15.35 6.02
CA ASP A 182 12.25 -14.68 5.61
C ASP A 182 11.92 -13.53 4.65
N THR A 183 12.00 -12.29 5.14
CA THR A 183 11.64 -11.09 4.37
C THR A 183 12.57 -10.84 3.17
N GLY A 184 13.83 -11.29 3.23
CA GLY A 184 14.76 -11.21 2.10
C GLY A 184 14.40 -12.17 0.96
N LYS A 185 13.91 -13.37 1.30
CA LYS A 185 13.36 -14.29 0.30
C LYS A 185 12.06 -13.74 -0.29
N VAL A 186 11.18 -13.19 0.54
CA VAL A 186 9.94 -12.52 0.07
C VAL A 186 10.25 -11.44 -0.96
N GLU A 187 11.20 -10.54 -0.69
CA GLU A 187 11.65 -9.51 -1.63
C GLU A 187 12.08 -10.13 -2.97
N GLY A 188 12.87 -11.22 -2.93
CA GLY A 188 13.34 -11.92 -4.12
C GLY A 188 12.23 -12.52 -5.00
N TYR A 189 11.14 -13.00 -4.39
CA TYR A 189 9.97 -13.48 -5.14
C TYR A 189 9.06 -12.34 -5.59
N ALA A 190 8.85 -11.32 -4.76
CA ALA A 190 8.08 -10.14 -5.14
C ALA A 190 8.65 -9.45 -6.38
N ALA A 191 9.99 -9.40 -6.49
CA ALA A 191 10.70 -8.85 -7.64
C ALA A 191 10.45 -9.59 -8.97
N LYS A 192 9.89 -10.80 -8.95
CA LYS A 192 9.55 -11.55 -10.17
C LYS A 192 8.25 -11.05 -10.80
N ALA A 193 7.34 -10.46 -10.01
CA ALA A 193 6.08 -9.91 -10.51
C ALA A 193 6.28 -8.63 -11.33
N PRO A 194 5.35 -8.25 -12.22
CA PRO A 194 5.50 -7.05 -13.05
C PRO A 194 5.57 -5.73 -12.26
N ALA A 195 4.92 -5.69 -11.09
CA ALA A 195 4.93 -4.60 -10.12
C ALA A 195 4.45 -5.13 -8.76
N ALA A 196 4.78 -4.43 -7.67
CA ALA A 196 4.34 -4.76 -6.32
C ALA A 196 4.19 -3.50 -5.46
N ASP A 197 2.95 -3.13 -5.14
CA ASP A 197 2.62 -2.09 -4.15
C ASP A 197 2.36 -2.71 -2.77
N LEU A 198 1.90 -3.97 -2.74
CA LEU A 198 1.56 -4.73 -1.55
C LEU A 198 1.95 -6.19 -1.72
N VAL A 199 2.48 -6.81 -0.66
CA VAL A 199 2.78 -8.25 -0.64
C VAL A 199 1.93 -8.99 0.38
N ILE A 200 1.35 -10.11 -0.05
CA ILE A 200 0.62 -11.05 0.78
C ILE A 200 1.30 -12.42 0.66
N VAL A 201 1.72 -13.01 1.79
CA VAL A 201 2.26 -14.36 1.82
C VAL A 201 1.21 -15.32 2.36
N ILE A 202 0.90 -16.35 1.56
CA ILE A 202 -0.02 -17.43 1.94
C ILE A 202 0.80 -18.67 2.26
N SER A 203 0.75 -19.12 3.51
CA SER A 203 1.37 -20.39 3.95
C SER A 203 0.39 -21.55 3.85
N ASN A 204 0.83 -22.68 3.30
CA ASN A 204 0.07 -23.92 3.22
C ASN A 204 -0.18 -24.50 4.63
N SER A 205 -1.27 -24.09 5.27
CA SER A 205 -1.62 -24.49 6.63
C SER A 205 -3.10 -24.25 6.88
N THR A 206 -3.72 -25.12 7.67
CA THR A 206 -5.07 -24.91 8.21
C THR A 206 -5.06 -24.30 9.61
N LYS A 207 -3.90 -24.30 10.29
CA LYS A 207 -3.70 -23.64 11.59
C LYS A 207 -3.86 -22.13 11.39
N TYR A 208 -4.80 -21.52 12.11
CA TYR A 208 -4.92 -20.06 12.15
C TYR A 208 -3.61 -19.38 12.57
N GLY A 209 -3.30 -18.26 11.94
CA GLY A 209 -2.20 -17.38 12.31
C GLY A 209 -1.65 -16.62 11.10
N GLY A 210 -0.83 -15.63 11.39
CA GLY A 210 -0.38 -14.61 10.46
C GLY A 210 0.41 -13.53 11.17
N ALA A 211 0.97 -12.62 10.40
CA ALA A 211 1.76 -11.51 10.89
C ALA A 211 1.72 -10.30 9.95
N GLY A 212 1.86 -9.12 10.54
CA GLY A 212 2.07 -7.85 9.87
C GLY A 212 3.51 -7.41 9.89
N TYR A 213 4.07 -7.02 8.75
CA TYR A 213 5.38 -6.40 8.65
C TYR A 213 5.22 -5.02 8.02
N ASN A 214 5.10 -4.01 8.87
CA ASN A 214 4.78 -2.64 8.47
C ASN A 214 6.03 -1.73 8.34
N ASP A 215 7.18 -2.18 8.86
CA ASP A 215 8.47 -1.45 8.84
C ASP A 215 9.51 -2.08 7.90
N VAL A 216 9.06 -2.70 6.80
CA VAL A 216 9.95 -3.33 5.82
C VAL A 216 10.45 -2.31 4.79
N SER A 217 11.73 -2.43 4.43
CA SER A 217 12.31 -1.66 3.33
C SER A 217 12.37 -2.55 2.09
N SER A 218 11.61 -2.17 1.05
CA SER A 218 11.61 -2.86 -0.25
C SER A 218 12.29 -2.01 -1.32
N THR A 219 13.07 -2.68 -2.17
CA THR A 219 13.60 -2.10 -3.42
C THR A 219 12.63 -2.25 -4.59
N VAL A 220 11.70 -3.21 -4.50
CA VAL A 220 10.63 -3.43 -5.48
C VAL A 220 9.51 -2.39 -5.32
N GLY A 221 9.30 -1.87 -4.11
CA GLY A 221 8.46 -0.71 -3.85
C GLY A 221 7.20 -0.96 -3.02
N TYR A 222 7.00 -2.17 -2.50
CA TYR A 222 5.85 -2.46 -1.65
C TYR A 222 5.98 -1.84 -0.25
N ASP A 223 4.83 -1.54 0.35
CA ASP A 223 4.74 -0.82 1.63
C ASP A 223 4.57 -1.72 2.88
N GLY A 224 4.43 -3.03 2.70
CA GLY A 224 4.29 -3.99 3.80
C GLY A 224 4.13 -5.44 3.33
N ILE A 225 4.28 -6.37 4.27
CA ILE A 225 4.01 -7.79 4.07
C ILE A 225 2.95 -8.25 5.06
N ALA A 226 1.86 -8.85 4.56
CA ALA A 226 0.91 -9.57 5.38
C ALA A 226 1.09 -11.08 5.21
N THR A 227 1.26 -11.83 6.29
CA THR A 227 1.31 -13.30 6.23
C THR A 227 0.01 -13.90 6.76
N LEU A 228 -0.44 -14.99 6.16
CA LEU A 228 -1.61 -15.73 6.61
C LEU A 228 -1.59 -17.20 6.18
N SER A 229 -2.42 -17.99 6.82
CA SER A 229 -2.59 -19.42 6.49
C SER A 229 -3.67 -19.62 5.42
N GLY A 230 -3.34 -20.26 4.30
CA GLY A 230 -4.23 -20.42 3.15
C GLY A 230 -5.47 -21.26 3.44
N GLY A 231 -5.30 -22.38 4.14
CA GLY A 231 -6.38 -23.32 4.47
C GLY A 231 -7.23 -22.93 5.69
N ASN A 232 -7.15 -21.68 6.17
CA ASN A 232 -7.92 -21.22 7.32
C ASN A 232 -8.92 -20.12 6.92
N GLU A 233 -10.22 -20.33 7.15
CA GLU A 233 -11.29 -19.42 6.73
C GLU A 233 -11.20 -18.01 7.37
N GLN A 234 -10.58 -17.88 8.53
CA GLN A 234 -10.55 -16.62 9.29
C GLN A 234 -9.27 -15.81 9.07
N SER A 235 -8.26 -16.38 8.42
CA SER A 235 -6.95 -15.76 8.25
C SER A 235 -6.95 -14.60 7.26
N GLY A 236 -7.92 -14.52 6.34
CA GLY A 236 -8.06 -13.41 5.39
C GLY A 236 -8.25 -12.05 6.07
N GLN A 237 -8.85 -12.03 7.27
CA GLN A 237 -9.02 -10.80 8.05
C GLN A 237 -7.70 -10.20 8.52
N ILE A 238 -6.64 -11.01 8.65
CA ILE A 238 -5.29 -10.52 8.95
C ILE A 238 -4.81 -9.62 7.83
N ALA A 239 -4.90 -10.07 6.56
CA ALA A 239 -4.53 -9.23 5.42
C ALA A 239 -5.35 -7.94 5.34
N VAL A 240 -6.65 -7.98 5.66
CA VAL A 240 -7.46 -6.75 5.66
C VAL A 240 -6.97 -5.76 6.71
N HIS A 241 -6.62 -6.22 7.92
CA HIS A 241 -6.02 -5.37 8.96
C HIS A 241 -4.67 -4.79 8.52
N GLU A 242 -3.74 -5.65 8.07
CA GLU A 242 -2.38 -5.23 7.69
C GLU A 242 -2.34 -4.25 6.52
N THR A 243 -3.29 -4.39 5.60
CA THR A 243 -3.43 -3.43 4.51
C THR A 243 -3.95 -2.07 4.97
N GLY A 244 -4.57 -1.99 6.15
CA GLY A 244 -4.87 -0.74 6.85
C GLY A 244 -3.60 0.07 7.13
N HIS A 245 -2.53 -0.57 7.55
CA HIS A 245 -1.23 0.08 7.76
C HIS A 245 -0.56 0.43 6.45
N SER A 246 -0.34 -0.55 5.57
CA SER A 246 0.43 -0.34 4.34
C SER A 246 -0.25 0.62 3.36
N LEU A 247 -1.55 0.45 3.08
CA LEU A 247 -2.27 1.30 2.12
C LEU A 247 -2.91 2.51 2.81
N GLY A 248 -3.53 2.33 3.96
CA GLY A 248 -4.24 3.40 4.68
C GLY A 248 -3.34 4.31 5.51
N LYS A 249 -2.12 3.86 5.86
CA LYS A 249 -1.25 4.51 6.86
C LYS A 249 -1.99 4.73 8.19
N LEU A 250 -2.82 3.75 8.56
CA LEU A 250 -3.57 3.73 9.81
C LEU A 250 -2.67 3.21 10.95
N ALA A 251 -2.93 3.67 12.16
CA ALA A 251 -2.38 3.09 13.38
C ALA A 251 -3.36 2.05 13.95
N ASP A 252 -2.85 1.25 14.88
CA ASP A 252 -3.69 0.37 15.69
C ASP A 252 -4.60 1.12 16.65
N GLU A 253 -5.77 0.53 16.91
CA GLU A 253 -6.80 1.08 17.78
C GLU A 253 -6.99 0.27 19.08
N TYR A 254 -6.25 -0.83 19.24
CA TYR A 254 -6.26 -1.64 20.46
C TYR A 254 -5.24 -1.13 21.51
N THR A 255 -5.35 -1.64 22.75
CA THR A 255 -4.64 -1.11 23.92
C THR A 255 -4.16 -2.22 24.85
N TYR A 256 -3.09 -1.95 25.61
CA TYR A 256 -2.64 -2.82 26.70
C TYR A 256 -2.33 -2.03 27.96
N ASP A 257 -2.77 -2.54 29.11
CA ASP A 257 -2.60 -1.88 30.40
C ASP A 257 -1.14 -1.54 30.71
N GLU A 258 -0.19 -2.37 30.26
CA GLU A 258 1.26 -2.15 30.47
C GLU A 258 1.82 -0.90 29.79
N TYR A 259 1.17 -0.36 28.75
CA TYR A 259 1.62 0.88 28.08
C TYR A 259 1.28 2.14 28.87
N GLY A 260 0.30 2.09 29.78
CA GLY A 260 -0.10 3.22 30.61
C GLY A 260 -0.66 4.40 29.81
N ARG A 261 -0.24 5.64 30.15
CA ARG A 261 -0.73 6.87 29.50
C ARG A 261 0.26 7.38 28.46
N TYR A 262 -0.23 7.59 27.25
CA TYR A 262 0.51 8.34 26.24
C TYR A 262 0.66 9.81 26.65
N THR A 263 1.87 10.34 26.58
CA THR A 263 2.22 11.73 26.92
C THR A 263 3.01 12.43 25.81
N GLY A 264 3.10 11.78 24.64
CA GLY A 264 3.81 12.30 23.48
C GLY A 264 3.04 13.38 22.73
N ALA A 265 3.59 13.79 21.59
CA ALA A 265 2.96 14.74 20.69
C ALA A 265 1.80 14.10 19.91
N GLU A 266 1.03 14.93 19.20
CA GLU A 266 0.02 14.47 18.25
C GLU A 266 0.63 13.48 17.25
N THR A 267 -0.09 12.38 17.01
CA THR A 267 0.35 11.27 16.13
C THR A 267 0.23 11.65 14.65
N GLY A 268 0.90 10.90 13.78
CA GLY A 268 0.86 11.14 12.33
C GLY A 268 -0.39 10.56 11.66
N GLU A 269 -0.82 9.40 12.14
CA GLU A 269 -1.82 8.53 11.54
C GLU A 269 -3.23 9.13 11.60
N GLY A 270 -4.05 8.82 10.61
CA GLY A 270 -5.35 9.46 10.44
C GLY A 270 -6.39 9.08 11.49
N ASN A 271 -6.23 7.94 12.17
CA ASN A 271 -7.21 7.34 13.09
C ASN A 271 -6.77 7.35 14.57
N THR A 272 -5.71 8.08 14.92
CA THR A 272 -5.32 8.33 16.31
C THR A 272 -5.09 9.83 16.55
N SER A 273 -5.28 10.27 17.80
CA SER A 273 -5.17 11.68 18.19
C SER A 273 -4.94 11.81 19.70
N VAL A 274 -4.20 12.83 20.15
CA VAL A 274 -4.16 13.21 21.57
C VAL A 274 -5.32 14.12 21.98
N TYR A 275 -6.14 14.53 21.01
CA TYR A 275 -7.28 15.43 21.20
C TYR A 275 -8.58 14.66 21.43
N ASP A 276 -9.34 15.08 22.46
CA ASP A 276 -10.74 14.65 22.64
C ASP A 276 -11.67 15.24 21.56
N ALA A 277 -12.94 14.83 21.55
CA ALA A 277 -13.89 15.23 20.51
C ALA A 277 -14.10 16.76 20.42
N GLY A 278 -14.16 17.45 21.57
CA GLY A 278 -14.33 18.90 21.59
C GLY A 278 -13.08 19.64 21.08
N GLN A 279 -11.90 19.11 21.39
CA GLN A 279 -10.63 19.64 20.89
C GLN A 279 -10.45 19.38 19.40
N LEU A 280 -10.82 18.21 18.88
CA LEU A 280 -10.83 17.90 17.45
C LEU A 280 -11.70 18.90 16.68
N GLU A 281 -12.93 19.14 17.16
CA GLU A 281 -13.85 20.11 16.56
C GLU A 281 -13.29 21.55 16.60
N ALA A 282 -12.84 22.00 17.78
CA ALA A 282 -12.33 23.36 17.95
C ALA A 282 -11.06 23.64 17.12
N ARG A 283 -10.21 22.62 16.92
CA ARG A 283 -8.97 22.71 16.13
C ARG A 283 -9.19 22.41 14.65
N GLN A 284 -10.35 21.88 14.27
CA GLN A 284 -10.60 21.32 12.95
C GLN A 284 -9.51 20.31 12.54
N ALA A 285 -9.14 19.43 13.47
CA ALA A 285 -8.05 18.46 13.31
C ALA A 285 -8.58 17.06 13.00
N LYS A 286 -7.76 16.25 12.31
CA LYS A 286 -8.01 14.83 12.03
C LYS A 286 -9.43 14.58 11.51
N TRP A 287 -10.18 13.67 12.14
CA TRP A 287 -11.52 13.26 11.73
C TRP A 287 -12.65 14.16 12.25
N TYR A 288 -12.39 15.43 12.62
CA TYR A 288 -13.45 16.33 13.12
C TYR A 288 -14.68 16.41 12.19
N ARG A 289 -14.48 16.24 10.87
CA ARG A 289 -15.56 16.24 9.85
C ARG A 289 -16.48 15.03 9.91
N TRP A 290 -16.10 14.00 10.67
CA TRP A 290 -16.85 12.77 10.84
C TRP A 290 -17.53 12.68 12.21
N LEU A 291 -17.25 13.59 13.16
CA LEU A 291 -17.86 13.53 14.49
C LEU A 291 -19.39 13.50 14.40
N GLY A 292 -19.99 12.51 15.09
CA GLY A 292 -21.43 12.26 15.11
C GLY A 292 -21.97 11.43 13.93
N GLU A 293 -21.15 11.10 12.94
CA GLU A 293 -21.56 10.26 11.80
C GLU A 293 -21.69 8.79 12.21
N PRO A 294 -22.66 8.04 11.66
CA PRO A 294 -22.75 6.60 11.88
C PRO A 294 -21.49 5.86 11.44
N THR A 295 -21.14 4.80 12.17
CA THR A 295 -20.01 3.92 11.86
C THR A 295 -20.46 2.45 11.82
N PRO A 296 -19.81 1.60 11.00
CA PRO A 296 -20.25 0.21 10.79
C PRO A 296 -20.32 -0.68 12.04
N ASP A 297 -19.59 -0.34 13.10
CA ASP A 297 -19.68 -0.99 14.42
C ASP A 297 -21.01 -0.71 15.15
N GLY A 298 -21.91 0.09 14.56
CA GLY A 298 -23.26 0.38 15.05
C GLY A 298 -23.35 1.64 15.92
N GLY A 299 -22.21 2.28 16.20
CA GLY A 299 -22.11 3.53 16.95
C GLY A 299 -22.08 4.77 16.06
N VAL A 300 -21.51 5.84 16.62
CA VAL A 300 -21.17 7.08 15.90
C VAL A 300 -19.70 7.41 16.11
N ILE A 301 -19.12 8.13 15.16
CA ILE A 301 -17.75 8.61 15.26
C ILE A 301 -17.65 9.65 16.38
N GLY A 302 -16.68 9.46 17.25
CA GLY A 302 -16.39 10.31 18.40
C GLY A 302 -14.88 10.40 18.64
N ALA A 303 -14.48 10.49 19.91
CA ALA A 303 -13.10 10.33 20.33
C ALA A 303 -13.10 9.43 21.55
N PHE A 304 -12.82 8.14 21.34
CA PHE A 304 -12.86 7.12 22.38
C PHE A 304 -11.45 6.94 22.95
N GLU A 305 -11.27 7.18 24.25
CA GLU A 305 -9.95 7.04 24.88
C GLU A 305 -9.48 5.58 24.77
N GLY A 306 -8.18 5.42 24.50
CA GLY A 306 -7.53 4.15 24.21
C GLY A 306 -7.26 3.95 22.72
N ALA A 307 -6.00 4.04 22.30
CA ALA A 307 -5.56 3.77 20.93
C ALA A 307 -4.03 3.60 20.87
N GLY A 308 -3.50 3.08 19.75
CA GLY A 308 -2.07 2.97 19.51
C GLY A 308 -1.32 2.30 20.66
N TYR A 309 -1.88 1.21 21.19
CA TYR A 309 -1.38 0.44 22.34
C TYR A 309 -1.60 1.09 23.72
N TYR A 310 -1.83 2.40 23.80
CA TYR A 310 -2.02 3.11 25.07
C TYR A 310 -3.49 3.12 25.51
N PRO A 311 -3.84 2.63 26.71
CA PRO A 311 -5.20 2.70 27.24
C PRO A 311 -5.66 4.12 27.57
N LEU A 312 -4.73 5.07 27.75
CA LEU A 312 -5.02 6.45 28.15
C LEU A 312 -4.22 7.46 27.34
N GLY A 313 -4.78 8.65 27.11
CA GLY A 313 -4.08 9.79 26.48
C GLY A 313 -4.00 9.80 24.95
N LEU A 314 -4.47 8.73 24.30
CA LEU A 314 -4.78 8.70 22.87
C LEU A 314 -6.24 8.33 22.66
N PHE A 315 -6.81 8.81 21.56
CA PHE A 315 -8.18 8.58 21.17
C PHE A 315 -8.25 7.95 19.78
N ARG A 316 -9.22 7.04 19.60
CA ARG A 316 -9.63 6.45 18.32
C ARG A 316 -11.02 6.95 17.91
N PRO A 317 -11.41 6.85 16.62
CA PRO A 317 -12.63 7.48 16.12
C PRO A 317 -13.92 6.70 16.42
N SER A 318 -13.89 5.39 16.63
CA SER A 318 -15.08 4.55 16.89
C SER A 318 -14.89 3.65 18.11
N GLU A 319 -15.97 3.00 18.58
CA GLU A 319 -15.82 2.02 19.65
C GLU A 319 -15.00 0.84 19.16
N ASP A 320 -15.29 0.31 17.98
CA ASP A 320 -14.59 -0.82 17.37
C ASP A 320 -14.36 -0.59 15.87
N SER A 321 -13.37 -1.28 15.32
CA SER A 321 -13.08 -1.31 13.88
C SER A 321 -12.11 -2.46 13.60
N ILE A 322 -11.83 -2.76 12.32
CA ILE A 322 -10.82 -3.78 11.99
C ILE A 322 -9.42 -3.44 12.51
N MET A 323 -9.09 -2.15 12.69
CA MET A 323 -7.82 -1.72 13.30
C MET A 323 -7.77 -1.96 14.81
N ARG A 324 -8.88 -2.43 15.41
CA ARG A 324 -8.96 -2.81 16.83
C ARG A 324 -9.20 -4.30 17.01
N THR A 325 -10.16 -4.86 16.26
CA THR A 325 -10.62 -6.24 16.39
C THR A 325 -10.86 -6.84 15.01
N LEU A 326 -10.28 -8.01 14.74
CA LEU A 326 -10.51 -8.71 13.48
C LEU A 326 -11.98 -9.09 13.27
N GLY A 327 -12.38 -9.27 12.00
CA GLY A 327 -13.75 -9.61 11.62
C GLY A 327 -14.73 -8.44 11.71
N ARG A 328 -14.23 -7.22 11.90
CA ARG A 328 -14.98 -5.96 11.81
C ARG A 328 -14.73 -5.29 10.47
N GLU A 329 -15.55 -4.31 10.14
CA GLU A 329 -15.25 -3.41 9.02
C GLU A 329 -14.32 -2.27 9.48
N PHE A 330 -13.68 -1.59 8.54
CA PHE A 330 -13.10 -0.28 8.82
C PHE A 330 -14.19 0.69 9.26
N ASN A 331 -13.92 1.49 10.29
CA ASN A 331 -14.73 2.67 10.59
C ASN A 331 -14.64 3.69 9.45
N VAL A 332 -15.54 4.67 9.39
CA VAL A 332 -15.60 5.60 8.23
C VAL A 332 -14.34 6.47 8.08
N VAL A 333 -13.60 6.72 9.17
CA VAL A 333 -12.31 7.41 9.14
C VAL A 333 -11.23 6.52 8.51
N GLY A 334 -11.19 5.24 8.88
CA GLY A 334 -10.36 4.23 8.25
C GLY A 334 -10.68 4.05 6.77
N ARG A 335 -11.97 4.01 6.40
CA ARG A 335 -12.40 3.93 4.98
C ARG A 335 -11.92 5.13 4.17
N GLU A 336 -12.02 6.34 4.72
CA GLU A 336 -11.49 7.55 4.08
C GLU A 336 -9.99 7.43 3.79
N ALA A 337 -9.22 7.01 4.78
CA ALA A 337 -7.77 6.84 4.65
C ALA A 337 -7.41 5.75 3.63
N MET A 338 -8.14 4.63 3.63
CA MET A 338 -7.96 3.54 2.68
C MET A 338 -8.27 3.96 1.24
N ILE A 339 -9.37 4.68 1.00
CA ILE A 339 -9.70 5.21 -0.33
C ILE A 339 -8.58 6.14 -0.83
N ALA A 340 -8.11 7.04 0.04
CA ALA A 340 -6.97 7.89 -0.30
C ALA A 340 -5.69 7.09 -0.55
N GLY A 341 -5.50 5.96 0.14
CA GLY A 341 -4.47 4.98 -0.13
C GLY A 341 -4.55 4.40 -1.52
N PHE A 342 -5.72 3.91 -1.92
CA PHE A 342 -5.91 3.32 -3.25
C PHE A 342 -5.57 4.32 -4.37
N HIS A 343 -5.98 5.58 -4.23
CA HIS A 343 -5.65 6.65 -5.20
C HIS A 343 -4.19 7.11 -5.18
N ARG A 344 -3.39 6.73 -4.17
CA ARG A 344 -1.93 6.98 -4.21
C ARG A 344 -1.20 6.01 -5.14
N HIS A 345 -1.72 4.80 -5.32
CA HIS A 345 -1.09 3.74 -6.11
C HIS A 345 -1.80 3.46 -7.44
N ALA A 346 -3.09 3.81 -7.57
CA ALA A 346 -3.87 3.56 -8.77
C ALA A 346 -4.41 4.85 -9.39
N SER A 347 -4.52 4.84 -10.72
CA SER A 347 -5.21 5.85 -11.51
C SER A 347 -6.56 5.33 -12.00
N MET A 348 -7.59 6.16 -11.90
CA MET A 348 -8.89 5.92 -12.52
C MET A 348 -8.90 6.32 -14.01
N LEU A 349 -7.86 6.97 -14.52
CA LEU A 349 -7.76 7.47 -15.87
C LEU A 349 -6.58 6.83 -16.61
N SER A 350 -6.88 6.13 -17.71
CA SER A 350 -5.87 5.61 -18.64
C SER A 350 -6.09 6.18 -20.03
N ALA A 351 -5.08 6.10 -20.91
CA ALA A 351 -5.21 6.56 -22.29
C ALA A 351 -4.50 5.67 -23.29
N SER A 352 -5.09 5.60 -24.49
CA SER A 352 -4.50 4.95 -25.67
C SER A 352 -3.25 5.64 -26.22
N ALA A 353 -3.11 6.94 -25.95
CA ALA A 353 -1.96 7.75 -26.31
C ALA A 353 -1.20 8.12 -25.03
N PRO A 354 0.12 7.86 -24.94
CA PRO A 354 0.91 8.23 -23.79
C PRO A 354 0.78 9.73 -23.49
N ALA A 355 0.74 10.10 -22.21
CA ALA A 355 0.79 11.49 -21.80
C ALA A 355 2.02 12.19 -22.40
N GLY A 356 1.88 13.46 -22.76
CA GLY A 356 2.97 14.21 -23.39
C GLY A 356 3.19 13.93 -24.89
N ARG A 357 2.56 12.90 -25.49
CA ARG A 357 2.54 12.74 -26.95
C ARG A 357 1.97 14.02 -27.58
N LYS A 358 2.70 14.59 -28.55
CA LYS A 358 2.21 15.71 -29.33
C LYS A 358 1.07 15.25 -30.24
N LEU A 359 -0.09 15.85 -30.08
CA LEU A 359 -1.29 15.61 -30.85
C LEU A 359 -1.46 16.68 -31.94
N THR A 360 -2.19 16.31 -32.98
CA THR A 360 -2.58 17.11 -34.13
C THR A 360 -4.10 17.18 -34.24
N ALA A 361 -4.64 18.07 -35.08
CA ALA A 361 -6.09 18.14 -35.30
C ALA A 361 -6.70 16.86 -35.91
N GLU A 362 -5.88 15.99 -36.50
CA GLU A 362 -6.32 14.72 -37.10
C GLU A 362 -6.41 13.57 -36.07
N ASP A 363 -5.82 13.74 -34.89
CA ASP A 363 -5.83 12.71 -33.85
C ASP A 363 -7.22 12.56 -33.21
N THR A 364 -7.47 11.36 -32.68
CA THR A 364 -8.58 11.08 -31.76
C THR A 364 -8.00 10.48 -30.49
N VAL A 365 -8.24 11.11 -29.35
CA VAL A 365 -7.79 10.61 -28.05
C VAL A 365 -8.86 9.71 -27.46
N ARG A 366 -8.50 8.47 -27.13
CA ARG A 366 -9.35 7.56 -26.35
C ARG A 366 -8.80 7.38 -24.94
N VAL A 367 -9.66 7.52 -23.96
CA VAL A 367 -9.36 7.36 -22.54
C VAL A 367 -10.21 6.25 -21.92
N GLY A 368 -9.60 5.50 -21.00
CA GLY A 368 -10.27 4.58 -20.10
C GLY A 368 -10.64 5.30 -18.80
N VAL A 369 -11.82 4.97 -18.27
CA VAL A 369 -12.23 5.42 -16.93
C VAL A 369 -12.61 4.18 -16.14
N THR A 370 -11.87 3.89 -15.07
CA THR A 370 -12.14 2.78 -14.17
C THR A 370 -13.52 2.96 -13.56
N ARG A 371 -14.34 1.91 -13.60
CA ARG A 371 -15.65 1.91 -12.95
C ARG A 371 -15.54 1.41 -11.52
N LEU A 372 -16.27 2.03 -10.61
CA LEU A 372 -16.44 1.52 -9.26
C LEU A 372 -17.55 0.46 -9.24
N ALA A 373 -17.37 -0.57 -8.41
CA ALA A 373 -18.34 -1.65 -8.26
C ALA A 373 -19.56 -1.20 -7.45
N GLY A 374 -20.68 -1.91 -7.60
CA GLY A 374 -21.93 -1.62 -6.89
C GLY A 374 -22.67 -0.37 -7.41
N THR A 375 -23.57 0.15 -6.59
CA THR A 375 -24.44 1.30 -6.93
C THR A 375 -23.95 2.59 -6.29
N VAL A 376 -22.66 2.90 -6.46
CA VAL A 376 -22.04 4.15 -5.98
C VAL A 376 -21.97 5.21 -7.08
N ALA A 377 -21.77 6.46 -6.68
CA ALA A 377 -21.49 7.54 -7.62
C ALA A 377 -20.22 7.23 -8.42
N GLN A 378 -20.31 7.32 -9.75
CA GLN A 378 -19.24 6.91 -10.65
C GLN A 378 -18.27 8.06 -10.93
N PRO A 379 -16.98 7.77 -11.24
CA PRO A 379 -16.00 8.80 -11.54
C PRO A 379 -16.40 9.69 -12.72
N GLU A 380 -16.17 11.00 -12.57
CA GLU A 380 -16.59 12.01 -13.54
C GLU A 380 -15.45 12.42 -14.47
N LEU A 381 -15.58 12.15 -15.77
CA LEU A 381 -14.61 12.56 -16.79
C LEU A 381 -14.93 13.95 -17.35
N ARG A 382 -13.93 14.84 -17.31
CA ARG A 382 -13.97 16.20 -17.86
C ARG A 382 -12.78 16.44 -18.79
N TRP A 383 -12.97 17.31 -19.77
CA TRP A 383 -11.95 17.71 -20.73
C TRP A 383 -11.69 19.20 -20.66
N TYR A 384 -10.44 19.60 -20.86
CA TYR A 384 -10.01 20.99 -20.81
C TYR A 384 -9.06 21.31 -21.97
N LEU A 385 -9.24 22.48 -22.57
CA LEU A 385 -8.29 23.08 -23.51
C LEU A 385 -7.72 24.34 -22.90
N ASP A 386 -6.41 24.37 -22.68
CA ASP A 386 -5.69 25.47 -22.02
C ASP A 386 -6.33 25.86 -20.67
N GLY A 387 -6.77 24.86 -19.91
CA GLY A 387 -7.43 25.03 -18.60
C GLY A 387 -8.91 25.45 -18.66
N ARG A 388 -9.50 25.64 -19.86
CA ARG A 388 -10.93 25.92 -20.01
C ARG A 388 -11.69 24.62 -20.30
N GLU A 389 -12.75 24.37 -19.52
CA GLU A 389 -13.55 23.14 -19.68
C GLU A 389 -14.26 23.11 -21.04
N LEU A 390 -14.15 21.97 -21.72
CA LEU A 390 -14.90 21.62 -22.92
C LEU A 390 -16.22 20.96 -22.47
N THR A 391 -17.21 21.76 -22.11
CA THR A 391 -18.47 21.27 -21.51
C THR A 391 -19.24 20.28 -22.40
N GLY A 392 -19.15 20.43 -23.72
CA GLY A 392 -19.74 19.51 -24.70
C GLY A 392 -19.07 18.13 -24.77
N ALA A 393 -17.88 17.98 -24.17
CA ALA A 393 -17.13 16.73 -24.13
C ALA A 393 -17.19 16.02 -22.76
N ARG A 394 -18.00 16.50 -21.80
CA ARG A 394 -18.17 15.85 -20.49
C ARG A 394 -18.56 14.37 -20.66
N GLY A 395 -17.83 13.47 -19.99
CA GLY A 395 -18.04 12.03 -20.07
C GLY A 395 -17.59 11.37 -21.38
N ALA A 396 -17.11 12.12 -22.38
CA ALA A 396 -16.68 11.56 -23.66
C ALA A 396 -15.37 10.76 -23.50
N ARG A 397 -15.44 9.43 -23.67
CA ARG A 397 -14.26 8.54 -23.63
C ARG A 397 -13.43 8.56 -24.91
N SER A 398 -13.95 9.18 -25.97
CA SER A 398 -13.28 9.38 -27.25
C SER A 398 -13.52 10.82 -27.69
N LEU A 399 -12.45 11.57 -27.93
CA LEU A 399 -12.50 12.96 -28.36
C LEU A 399 -11.71 13.14 -29.66
N GLY A 400 -12.41 13.45 -30.74
CA GLY A 400 -11.79 13.89 -31.99
C GLY A 400 -11.32 15.34 -31.86
N LEU A 401 -10.14 15.65 -32.41
CA LEU A 401 -9.50 16.95 -32.23
C LEU A 401 -9.74 17.94 -33.37
N ASP A 402 -10.51 17.52 -34.38
CA ASP A 402 -10.90 18.39 -35.49
C ASP A 402 -11.81 19.52 -35.00
N GLY A 403 -11.56 20.73 -35.50
CA GLY A 403 -12.31 21.93 -35.13
C GLY A 403 -12.12 22.45 -33.69
N LEU A 404 -11.30 21.79 -32.86
CA LEU A 404 -11.03 22.24 -31.48
C LEU A 404 -10.16 23.50 -31.43
N LEU A 405 -9.29 23.71 -32.43
CA LEU A 405 -8.44 24.88 -32.56
C LEU A 405 -8.92 25.79 -33.72
N PRO A 406 -8.92 27.13 -33.54
CA PRO A 406 -9.25 28.05 -34.63
C PRO A 406 -8.33 27.92 -35.85
N ALA A 407 -8.88 28.18 -37.04
CA ALA A 407 -8.09 28.15 -38.26
C ALA A 407 -6.94 29.17 -38.22
N GLY A 408 -5.72 28.68 -38.43
CA GLY A 408 -4.50 29.49 -38.46
C GLY A 408 -3.82 29.67 -37.10
N ASP A 409 -4.38 29.12 -36.00
CA ASP A 409 -3.71 29.15 -34.71
C ASP A 409 -2.45 28.27 -34.74
N ARG A 410 -1.30 28.88 -34.45
CA ARG A 410 0.02 28.23 -34.38
C ARG A 410 0.56 28.18 -32.96
N ARG A 411 -0.25 28.59 -31.97
CA ARG A 411 0.15 28.54 -30.56
C ARG A 411 0.23 27.09 -30.10
N ALA A 412 1.06 26.85 -29.09
CA ALA A 412 1.07 25.57 -28.40
C ALA A 412 -0.14 25.53 -27.46
N HIS A 413 -0.96 24.49 -27.58
CA HIS A 413 -2.12 24.25 -26.73
C HIS A 413 -1.89 23.03 -25.84
N ARG A 414 -2.65 22.94 -24.75
CA ARG A 414 -2.67 21.77 -23.86
C ARG A 414 -4.09 21.23 -23.77
N LEU A 415 -4.26 19.98 -24.19
CA LEU A 415 -5.48 19.22 -23.99
C LEU A 415 -5.32 18.36 -22.73
N THR A 416 -6.23 18.49 -21.78
CA THR A 416 -6.22 17.71 -20.54
C THR A 416 -7.52 16.93 -20.39
N ALA A 417 -7.42 15.64 -20.14
CA ALA A 417 -8.51 14.83 -19.59
C ALA A 417 -8.31 14.71 -18.09
N ALA A 418 -9.37 14.87 -17.29
CA ALA A 418 -9.34 14.68 -15.85
C ALA A 418 -10.52 13.83 -15.39
N VAL A 419 -10.26 12.89 -14.48
CA VAL A 419 -11.29 12.05 -13.85
C VAL A 419 -11.28 12.31 -12.37
N SER A 420 -12.44 12.62 -11.79
CA SER A 420 -12.57 12.85 -10.35
C SER A 420 -13.50 11.82 -9.72
N ASP A 421 -13.12 11.29 -8.56
CA ASP A 421 -14.01 10.52 -7.69
C ASP A 421 -14.97 11.44 -6.94
N PRO A 422 -16.29 11.35 -7.16
CA PRO A 422 -17.25 12.18 -6.43
C PRO A 422 -17.57 11.66 -5.02
N THR A 423 -16.94 10.57 -4.56
CA THR A 423 -17.30 9.92 -3.29
C THR A 423 -17.40 10.89 -2.12
N ALA A 424 -18.45 10.72 -1.32
CA ALA A 424 -18.63 11.42 -0.05
C ALA A 424 -17.89 10.73 1.12
N ALA A 425 -17.30 9.55 0.86
CA ALA A 425 -16.49 8.81 1.83
C ALA A 425 -15.10 9.42 2.07
N VAL A 426 -14.75 10.49 1.34
CA VAL A 426 -13.54 11.30 1.58
C VAL A 426 -13.96 12.77 1.73
N ARG A 427 -13.89 13.29 2.95
CA ARG A 427 -14.27 14.64 3.36
C ARG A 427 -13.07 15.55 3.54
N ASP A 428 -11.88 15.03 3.84
CA ASP A 428 -10.68 15.85 4.02
C ASP A 428 -10.25 16.50 2.69
N PRO A 429 -10.22 17.85 2.58
CA PRO A 429 -9.83 18.54 1.37
C PRO A 429 -8.41 18.23 0.88
N ALA A 430 -7.50 17.84 1.78
CA ALA A 430 -6.16 17.40 1.42
C ALA A 430 -6.19 16.05 0.72
N LEU A 431 -6.94 15.08 1.24
CA LEU A 431 -7.11 13.78 0.62
C LEU A 431 -7.90 13.87 -0.69
N ARG A 432 -8.97 14.68 -0.71
CA ARG A 432 -9.80 14.90 -1.92
C ARG A 432 -9.02 15.40 -3.14
N ARG A 433 -7.89 16.11 -2.95
CA ARG A 433 -7.03 16.52 -4.07
C ARG A 433 -6.38 15.33 -4.77
N GLY A 434 -6.14 14.23 -4.06
CA GLY A 434 -5.60 12.98 -4.61
C GLY A 434 -6.65 12.14 -5.34
N LEU A 435 -7.95 12.44 -5.20
CA LEU A 435 -9.04 11.72 -5.86
C LEU A 435 -9.30 12.22 -7.30
N THR A 436 -8.32 12.88 -7.93
CA THR A 436 -8.44 13.37 -9.30
C THR A 436 -7.18 13.08 -10.10
N ASP A 437 -7.33 12.22 -11.10
CA ASP A 437 -6.28 11.92 -12.05
C ASP A 437 -6.40 12.83 -13.27
N SER A 438 -5.26 13.19 -13.87
CA SER A 438 -5.28 13.94 -15.12
C SER A 438 -4.16 13.50 -16.07
N LEU A 439 -4.51 13.44 -17.35
CA LEU A 439 -3.56 13.22 -18.44
C LEU A 439 -3.57 14.44 -19.34
N THR A 440 -2.39 14.91 -19.71
CA THR A 440 -2.25 16.10 -20.57
C THR A 440 -1.37 15.84 -21.78
N TRP A 441 -1.80 16.34 -22.92
CA TRP A 441 -1.11 16.26 -24.20
C TRP A 441 -0.86 17.66 -24.78
N PRO A 442 0.35 17.93 -25.29
CA PRO A 442 0.57 19.06 -26.18
C PRO A 442 -0.26 18.89 -27.44
N LEU A 443 -1.02 19.92 -27.81
CA LEU A 443 -1.83 19.95 -29.03
C LEU A 443 -1.30 21.06 -29.94
N ALA A 444 -1.01 20.71 -31.18
CA ALA A 444 -0.73 21.64 -32.26
C ALA A 444 -1.72 21.38 -33.40
N ARG A 445 -1.88 22.35 -34.29
CA ARG A 445 -2.62 22.10 -35.52
C ARG A 445 -1.88 21.12 -36.42
#